data_AF-A0A6N7XR76-F1
#
_entry.id   AF-A0A6N7XR76-F1
#
_cell.length_a   1.000
_cell.length_b   1.000
_cell.length_c   1.000
_cell.angle_alpha   90.00
_cell.angle_beta   90.00
_cell.angle_gamma   90.00
#
_symmetry.space_group_name_H-M   'P 1'
#
loop_
_entity.id
_entity.type
_entity.pdbx_description
1 polymer ?
#
loop_
_entity_poly.entity_id
_entity_poly.type
_entity_poly.pdbx_seq_one_letter_code
_entity_poly.pdbx_strand_id
1 'polypeptide(L)'
;MKKRKPLYIFLMVLFILFIDFNLEYTINYMKHLFQIKSEFSTLLYNYNSFSEELPIINNNHHNIKVDLIEKNKAISDIEYLLSLLKYGYAGYEFFGGDNTFDIAKKNMIWSIKEIIGNNISREAFLNIILSELNFIQDSHFAVDNHTLCTYTKYFSTNKISFLRDNKGLYTSIDNKRYYLKRINNETP
;
A
#
# COMPACT_ATOMS: atom_id res chain seq x y z
N MET A 1 21.91 -12.38 -64.01
CA MET A 1 20.70 -12.42 -63.13
C MET A 1 20.83 -13.58 -62.13
N LYS A 2 20.35 -13.41 -60.88
CA LYS A 2 20.34 -14.37 -59.73
C LYS A 2 21.50 -14.29 -58.72
N LYS A 3 21.50 -13.28 -57.84
CA LYS A 3 22.14 -13.34 -56.49
C LYS A 3 21.32 -12.65 -55.37
N ARG A 4 20.02 -12.39 -55.57
CA ARG A 4 19.16 -11.71 -54.57
C ARG A 4 18.45 -12.64 -53.57
N LYS A 5 18.48 -13.97 -53.78
CA LYS A 5 17.79 -14.95 -52.92
C LYS A 5 18.32 -15.07 -51.47
N PRO A 6 19.64 -15.04 -51.19
CA PRO A 6 20.12 -15.28 -49.82
C PRO A 6 19.81 -14.11 -48.86
N LEU A 7 19.83 -12.87 -49.36
CA LEU A 7 19.54 -11.68 -48.54
C LEU A 7 18.07 -11.61 -48.12
N TYR A 8 17.15 -12.01 -49.01
CA TYR A 8 15.71 -12.03 -48.70
C TYR A 8 15.37 -13.10 -47.66
N ILE A 9 15.98 -14.29 -47.76
CA ILE A 9 15.83 -15.36 -46.77
C ILE A 9 16.38 -14.91 -45.41
N PHE A 10 17.56 -14.28 -45.39
CA PHE A 10 18.14 -13.74 -44.15
C PHE A 10 17.25 -12.69 -43.49
N LEU A 11 16.72 -11.74 -44.26
CA LEU A 11 15.76 -10.73 -43.77
C LEU A 11 14.47 -11.36 -43.25
N MET A 12 13.95 -12.40 -43.89
CA MET A 12 12.76 -13.12 -43.42
C MET A 12 13.02 -13.82 -42.08
N VAL A 13 14.17 -14.48 -41.93
CA VAL A 13 14.55 -15.14 -40.67
C VAL A 13 14.75 -14.12 -39.56
N LEU A 14 15.40 -12.99 -39.84
CA LEU A 14 15.58 -11.91 -38.87
C LEU A 14 14.23 -11.32 -38.42
N PHE A 15 13.29 -11.16 -39.35
CA PHE A 15 11.94 -10.67 -39.07
C PHE A 15 11.12 -11.66 -38.24
N ILE A 16 11.21 -12.97 -38.51
CA ILE A 16 10.58 -14.02 -37.71
C ILE A 16 11.15 -14.02 -36.29
N LEU A 17 12.48 -14.02 -36.14
CA LEU A 17 13.14 -13.98 -34.83
C LEU A 17 12.78 -12.72 -34.04
N PHE A 18 12.64 -11.58 -34.72
CA PHE A 18 12.21 -10.34 -34.09
C PHE A 18 10.74 -10.42 -33.64
N ILE A 19 9.85 -11.00 -34.44
CA ILE A 19 8.44 -11.22 -34.03
C ILE A 19 8.37 -12.18 -32.85
N ASP A 20 9.06 -13.32 -32.91
CA ASP A 20 9.06 -14.34 -31.87
C ASP A 20 9.58 -13.77 -30.53
N PHE A 21 10.66 -12.99 -30.57
CA PHE A 21 11.20 -12.33 -29.39
C PHE A 21 10.25 -11.28 -28.80
N ASN A 22 9.60 -10.47 -29.63
CA ASN A 22 8.60 -9.51 -29.16
C ASN A 22 7.35 -10.20 -28.60
N LEU A 23 6.95 -11.34 -29.17
CA LEU A 23 5.81 -12.13 -28.71
C LEU A 23 6.12 -12.75 -27.34
N GLU A 24 7.30 -13.35 -27.16
CA GLU A 24 7.75 -13.92 -25.90
C GLU A 24 7.85 -12.85 -24.79
N TYR A 25 8.41 -11.68 -25.11
CA TYR A 25 8.45 -10.53 -24.20
C TYR A 25 7.04 -10.11 -23.78
N THR A 26 6.11 -10.00 -24.74
CA THR A 26 4.73 -9.58 -24.48
C THR A 26 3.99 -10.61 -23.62
N ILE A 27 4.16 -11.91 -23.90
CA ILE A 27 3.56 -13.00 -23.11
C ILE A 27 4.10 -12.97 -21.67
N ASN A 28 5.41 -12.84 -21.49
CA ASN A 28 6.02 -12.76 -20.16
C ASN A 28 5.55 -11.53 -19.39
N TYR A 29 5.47 -10.36 -20.04
CA TYR A 29 4.91 -9.15 -19.44
C TYR A 29 3.44 -9.33 -19.01
N MET A 30 2.60 -9.90 -19.88
CA MET A 30 1.19 -10.16 -19.57
C MET A 30 1.03 -11.15 -18.41
N LYS A 31 1.86 -12.21 -18.38
CA LYS A 31 1.87 -13.20 -17.29
C LYS A 31 2.25 -12.55 -15.95
N HIS A 32 3.29 -11.71 -15.95
CA HIS A 32 3.72 -10.96 -14.77
C HIS A 32 2.64 -9.97 -14.31
N LEU A 33 2.01 -9.24 -15.23
CA LEU A 33 0.92 -8.31 -14.90
C LEU A 33 -0.29 -9.05 -14.32
N PHE A 34 -0.63 -10.22 -14.87
CA PHE A 34 -1.71 -11.07 -14.35
C PHE A 34 -1.39 -11.56 -12.94
N GLN A 35 -0.16 -11.98 -12.69
CA GLN A 35 0.29 -12.38 -11.36
C GLN A 35 0.18 -11.23 -10.35
N ILE A 36 0.68 -10.03 -10.68
CA ILE A 36 0.55 -8.85 -9.81
C ILE A 36 -0.91 -8.53 -9.53
N LYS A 37 -1.78 -8.56 -10.55
CA LYS A 37 -3.21 -8.30 -10.36
C LYS A 37 -3.86 -9.35 -9.45
N SER A 38 -3.48 -10.62 -9.60
CA SER A 38 -3.98 -11.70 -8.76
C SER A 38 -3.54 -11.50 -7.31
N GLU A 39 -2.25 -11.24 -7.06
CA GLU A 39 -1.70 -10.99 -5.72
C GLU A 39 -2.31 -9.72 -5.09
N PHE A 40 -2.49 -8.66 -5.87
CA PHE A 40 -3.14 -7.45 -5.37
C PHE A 40 -4.61 -7.68 -5.05
N SER A 41 -5.33 -8.48 -5.84
CA SER A 41 -6.75 -8.75 -5.62
C SER A 41 -7.00 -9.48 -4.30
N THR A 42 -6.03 -10.27 -3.80
CA THR A 42 -6.15 -10.90 -2.48
C THR A 42 -5.97 -9.93 -1.33
N LEU A 43 -5.47 -8.72 -1.59
CA LEU A 43 -5.34 -7.63 -0.62
C LEU A 43 -6.53 -6.66 -0.65
N LEU A 44 -7.50 -6.89 -1.54
CA LEU A 44 -8.72 -6.10 -1.57
C LEU A 44 -9.75 -6.72 -0.65
N TYR A 45 -10.43 -5.87 0.12
CA TYR A 45 -11.56 -6.32 0.93
C TYR A 45 -12.61 -6.97 0.04
N ASN A 46 -13.06 -8.16 0.43
CA ASN A 46 -14.02 -8.95 -0.36
C ASN A 46 -15.42 -8.36 -0.22
N TYR A 47 -15.66 -7.35 -1.05
CA TYR A 47 -16.86 -6.54 -1.02
C TYR A 47 -18.00 -7.20 -1.81
N ASN A 48 -18.90 -7.90 -1.11
CA ASN A 48 -20.02 -8.60 -1.74
C ASN A 48 -21.30 -7.74 -1.84
N SER A 49 -21.56 -6.86 -0.87
CA SER A 49 -22.68 -5.93 -0.90
C SER A 49 -22.59 -4.82 0.17
N PHE A 50 -23.38 -3.76 0.00
CA PHE A 50 -23.54 -2.64 0.95
C PHE A 50 -24.38 -2.98 2.18
N SER A 51 -24.89 -4.22 2.32
CA SER A 51 -25.83 -4.56 3.41
C SER A 51 -25.24 -4.46 4.81
N GLU A 52 -23.92 -4.58 4.92
CA GLU A 52 -23.18 -4.53 6.19
C GLU A 52 -22.56 -3.14 6.46
N GLU A 53 -22.72 -2.19 5.53
CA GLU A 53 -22.22 -0.84 5.77
C GLU A 53 -22.99 -0.14 6.89
N LEU A 54 -22.23 0.61 7.70
CA LEU A 54 -22.81 1.42 8.75
C LEU A 54 -23.64 2.57 8.13
N PRO A 55 -24.77 2.96 8.75
CA PRO A 55 -25.53 4.10 8.29
C PRO A 55 -24.69 5.38 8.39
N ILE A 56 -24.90 6.30 7.45
CA ILE A 56 -24.27 7.62 7.48
C ILE A 56 -24.78 8.38 8.71
N ILE A 57 -23.89 8.67 9.66
CA ILE A 57 -24.19 9.50 10.82
C ILE A 57 -23.71 10.92 10.51
N ASN A 58 -24.64 11.81 10.16
CA ASN A 58 -24.34 13.24 10.06
C ASN A 58 -24.12 13.81 11.45
N ASN A 59 -22.85 14.00 11.83
CA ASN A 59 -22.52 14.73 13.04
C ASN A 59 -22.66 16.22 12.75
N ASN A 60 -23.74 16.83 13.28
CA ASN A 60 -23.76 18.28 13.44
C ASN A 60 -22.61 18.62 14.40
N HIS A 61 -21.61 19.36 13.92
CA HIS A 61 -20.46 19.80 14.71
C HIS A 61 -20.89 20.71 15.85
N HIS A 62 -21.42 20.13 16.92
CA HIS A 62 -21.60 20.80 18.19
C HIS A 62 -20.25 20.73 18.89
N ASN A 63 -19.63 21.89 19.11
CA ASN A 63 -18.41 22.05 19.91
C ASN A 63 -18.69 21.75 21.39
N ILE A 64 -19.10 20.53 21.70
CA ILE A 64 -19.23 20.05 23.08
C ILE A 64 -17.86 19.50 23.45
N LYS A 65 -17.15 20.25 24.29
CA LYS A 65 -15.90 19.78 24.87
C LYS A 65 -16.24 18.74 25.95
N VAL A 66 -16.10 17.47 25.60
CA VAL A 66 -16.24 16.35 26.55
C VAL A 66 -14.85 15.97 27.03
N ASP A 67 -14.54 16.25 28.30
CA ASP A 67 -13.24 15.93 28.89
C ASP A 67 -13.21 14.51 29.49
N LEU A 68 -14.37 13.97 29.89
CA LEU A 68 -14.55 12.65 30.48
C LEU A 68 -15.63 11.87 29.73
N ILE A 69 -15.33 10.62 29.40
CA ILE A 69 -16.19 9.72 28.63
C ILE A 69 -16.51 8.52 29.52
N GLU A 70 -17.78 8.13 29.63
CA GLU A 70 -18.15 6.89 30.31
C GLU A 70 -17.55 5.69 29.57
N LYS A 71 -16.96 4.73 30.29
CA LYS A 71 -16.28 3.58 29.65
C LYS A 71 -17.17 2.79 28.69
N ASN A 72 -18.46 2.63 29.01
CA ASN A 72 -19.40 1.93 28.13
C ASN A 72 -19.58 2.66 26.79
N LYS A 73 -19.58 3.99 26.81
CA LYS A 73 -19.61 4.83 25.61
C LYS A 73 -18.30 4.71 24.83
N ALA A 74 -17.15 4.79 25.50
CA ALA A 74 -15.85 4.62 24.87
C ALA A 74 -15.72 3.24 24.19
N ILE A 75 -16.18 2.15 24.82
CA ILE A 75 -16.20 0.81 24.22
C ILE A 75 -17.11 0.79 22.99
N SER A 76 -18.30 1.39 23.06
CA SER A 76 -19.20 1.50 21.90
C SER A 76 -18.57 2.28 20.74
N ASP A 77 -17.79 3.33 21.04
CA ASP A 77 -17.09 4.11 20.03
C ASP A 77 -15.95 3.31 19.38
N ILE A 78 -15.25 2.46 20.13
CA ILE A 78 -14.27 1.49 19.58
C ILE A 78 -14.95 0.51 18.62
N GLU A 79 -16.06 -0.10 19.04
CA GLU A 79 -16.84 -1.02 18.18
C GLU A 79 -17.26 -0.37 16.87
N TYR A 80 -17.75 0.88 16.95
CA TYR A 80 -18.11 1.67 15.77
C TYR A 80 -16.90 1.99 14.90
N LEU A 81 -15.79 2.46 15.49
CA LEU A 81 -14.55 2.77 14.76
C LEU A 81 -14.06 1.57 13.97
N LEU A 82 -13.94 0.39 14.60
CA LEU A 82 -13.43 -0.79 13.92
C LEU A 82 -14.37 -1.29 12.82
N SER A 83 -15.68 -1.12 13.00
CA SER A 83 -16.66 -1.40 11.95
C SER A 83 -16.49 -0.44 10.77
N LEU A 84 -16.28 0.86 11.05
CA LEU A 84 -16.04 1.87 10.02
C LEU A 84 -14.77 1.55 9.22
N LEU A 85 -13.71 1.09 9.88
CA LEU A 85 -12.47 0.69 9.22
C LEU A 85 -12.68 -0.57 8.37
N LYS A 86 -13.35 -1.60 8.89
CA LYS A 86 -13.61 -2.85 8.16
C LYS A 86 -14.35 -2.62 6.85
N TYR A 87 -15.37 -1.77 6.88
CA TYR A 87 -16.25 -1.57 5.72
C TYR A 87 -15.92 -0.33 4.87
N GLY A 88 -15.18 0.64 5.42
CA GLY A 88 -14.94 1.94 4.78
C GLY A 88 -13.48 2.26 4.49
N TYR A 89 -12.51 1.53 5.06
CA TYR A 89 -11.10 1.82 4.87
C TYR A 89 -10.46 0.88 3.83
N ALA A 90 -10.10 1.44 2.67
CA ALA A 90 -9.49 0.67 1.58
C ALA A 90 -8.20 -0.06 1.95
N GLY A 91 -7.47 0.43 2.98
CA GLY A 91 -6.26 -0.19 3.47
C GLY A 91 -6.48 -1.37 4.44
N TYR A 92 -7.72 -1.74 4.78
CA TYR A 92 -8.03 -2.71 5.84
C TYR A 92 -7.31 -4.06 5.66
N GLU A 93 -7.52 -4.74 4.53
CA GLU A 93 -6.86 -6.02 4.22
C GLU A 93 -5.35 -5.85 4.03
N PHE A 94 -4.91 -4.75 3.42
CA PHE A 94 -3.50 -4.45 3.23
C PHE A 94 -2.73 -4.37 4.56
N PHE A 95 -3.34 -3.81 5.60
CA PHE A 95 -2.78 -3.73 6.95
C PHE A 95 -3.12 -4.94 7.83
N GLY A 96 -3.49 -6.07 7.23
CA GLY A 96 -3.59 -7.36 7.91
C GLY A 96 -5.00 -7.78 8.32
N GLY A 97 -6.03 -7.06 7.88
CA GLY A 97 -7.44 -7.44 7.96
C GLY A 97 -7.91 -7.84 9.37
N ASP A 98 -8.91 -8.71 9.44
CA ASP A 98 -9.53 -9.13 10.71
C ASP A 98 -8.50 -9.58 11.76
N ASN A 99 -7.46 -10.31 11.35
CA ASN A 99 -6.42 -10.80 12.27
C ASN A 99 -5.73 -9.67 13.06
N THR A 100 -5.44 -8.55 12.40
CA THR A 100 -4.72 -7.43 13.03
C THR A 100 -5.68 -6.51 13.76
N PHE A 101 -6.80 -6.16 13.12
CA PHE A 101 -7.78 -5.23 13.67
C PHE A 101 -8.54 -5.80 14.88
N ASP A 102 -8.82 -7.11 14.92
CA ASP A 102 -9.46 -7.74 16.09
C ASP A 102 -8.55 -7.81 17.31
N ILE A 103 -7.24 -7.94 17.10
CA ILE A 103 -6.25 -7.87 18.20
C ILE A 103 -6.22 -6.45 18.76
N ALA A 104 -6.09 -5.44 17.89
CA ALA A 104 -6.11 -4.03 18.29
C ALA A 104 -7.39 -3.69 19.06
N LYS A 105 -8.55 -4.13 18.57
CA LYS A 105 -9.85 -3.97 19.24
C LYS A 105 -9.85 -4.53 20.67
N LYS A 106 -9.40 -5.79 20.84
CA LYS A 106 -9.36 -6.45 22.14
C LYS A 106 -8.46 -5.70 23.12
N ASN A 107 -7.29 -5.25 22.65
CA ASN A 107 -6.35 -4.48 23.44
C ASN A 107 -6.91 -3.12 23.85
N MET A 108 -7.57 -2.40 22.94
CA MET A 108 -8.24 -1.13 23.27
C MET A 108 -9.31 -1.31 24.35
N ILE A 109 -10.21 -2.30 24.17
CA ILE A 109 -11.27 -2.59 25.14
C ILE A 109 -10.69 -2.99 26.50
N TRP A 110 -9.64 -3.80 26.52
CA TRP A 110 -8.95 -4.18 27.75
C TRP A 110 -8.34 -2.95 28.44
N SER A 111 -7.62 -2.10 27.69
CA SER A 111 -6.99 -0.88 28.20
C SER A 111 -8.02 0.10 28.80
N ILE A 112 -9.19 0.24 28.17
CA ILE A 112 -10.28 1.06 28.69
C ILE A 112 -10.82 0.47 30.01
N LYS A 113 -10.97 -0.86 30.10
CA LYS A 113 -11.49 -1.51 31.30
C LYS A 113 -10.56 -1.38 32.50
N GLU A 114 -9.24 -1.49 32.30
CA GLU A 114 -8.22 -1.44 33.36
C GLU A 114 -8.05 -0.08 34.04
N ILE A 115 -8.47 1.02 33.39
CA ILE A 115 -8.38 2.37 34.00
C ILE A 115 -9.20 2.43 35.29
N ILE A 116 -8.73 3.09 36.35
CA ILE A 116 -9.49 3.16 37.60
C ILE A 116 -10.71 4.07 37.43
N GLY A 117 -11.89 3.61 37.89
CA GLY A 117 -13.15 4.35 37.85
C GLY A 117 -14.04 4.00 36.64
N ASN A 118 -15.13 4.76 36.49
CA ASN A 118 -16.15 4.52 35.44
C ASN A 118 -15.98 5.40 34.19
N ASN A 119 -15.06 6.36 34.24
CA ASN A 119 -14.82 7.32 33.17
C ASN A 119 -13.35 7.26 32.72
N ILE A 120 -13.13 7.58 31.45
CA ILE A 120 -11.82 7.75 30.82
C ILE A 120 -11.71 9.20 30.33
N SER A 121 -10.53 9.82 30.43
CA SER A 121 -10.33 11.14 29.82
C SER A 121 -10.28 11.04 28.30
N ARG A 122 -10.69 12.09 27.60
CA ARG A 122 -10.58 12.15 26.13
C ARG A 122 -9.15 11.89 25.65
N GLU A 123 -8.17 12.44 26.34
CA GLU A 123 -6.75 12.26 26.03
C GLU A 123 -6.29 10.80 26.21
N ALA A 124 -6.64 10.16 27.33
CA ALA A 124 -6.31 8.76 27.55
C ALA A 124 -6.98 7.85 26.50
N PHE A 125 -8.23 8.16 26.13
CA PHE A 125 -8.95 7.42 25.10
C PHE A 125 -8.29 7.56 23.72
N LEU A 126 -7.94 8.80 23.33
CA LEU A 126 -7.21 9.06 22.08
C LEU A 126 -5.88 8.31 22.05
N ASN A 127 -5.10 8.33 23.14
CA ASN A 127 -3.82 7.65 23.21
C ASN A 127 -3.93 6.13 23.03
N ILE A 128 -4.97 5.50 23.60
CA ILE A 128 -5.26 4.07 23.39
C ILE A 128 -5.55 3.77 21.91
N ILE A 129 -6.35 4.63 21.25
CA ILE A 129 -6.65 4.45 19.82
C ILE A 129 -5.38 4.58 18.99
N LEU A 130 -4.59 5.63 19.22
CA LEU A 130 -3.35 5.89 18.47
C LEU A 130 -2.31 4.80 18.68
N SER A 131 -2.19 4.24 19.89
CA SER A 131 -1.21 3.19 20.17
C SER A 131 -1.57 1.90 19.45
N GLU A 132 -2.83 1.47 19.52
CA GLU A 132 -3.26 0.20 18.95
C GLU A 132 -3.45 0.24 17.44
N LEU A 133 -3.63 1.42 16.82
CA LEU A 133 -3.69 1.57 15.36
C LEU A 133 -2.36 1.94 14.70
N ASN A 134 -1.25 1.99 15.44
CA ASN A 134 0.05 2.45 14.91
C ASN A 134 0.60 1.61 13.74
N PHE A 135 0.08 0.39 13.53
CA PHE A 135 0.42 -0.46 12.41
C PHE A 135 -0.08 0.10 11.06
N ILE A 136 -1.04 1.04 11.08
CA ILE A 136 -1.54 1.75 9.90
C ILE A 136 -0.53 2.83 9.51
N GLN A 137 0.38 2.48 8.61
CA GLN A 137 1.41 3.38 8.08
C GLN A 137 0.92 4.13 6.83
N ASP A 138 -0.24 4.80 6.94
CA ASP A 138 -0.87 5.58 5.87
C ASP A 138 -0.87 7.08 6.23
N SER A 139 -0.28 7.91 5.38
CA SER A 139 -0.16 9.36 5.61
C SER A 139 -1.49 10.11 5.50
N HIS A 140 -2.51 9.51 4.87
CA HIS A 140 -3.86 10.07 4.78
C HIS A 140 -4.75 9.64 5.95
N PHE A 141 -4.35 8.61 6.70
CA PHE A 141 -5.08 8.14 7.86
C PHE A 141 -4.77 9.00 9.08
N ALA A 142 -5.80 9.65 9.61
CA ALA A 142 -5.70 10.47 10.81
C ALA A 142 -6.85 10.20 11.78
N VAL A 143 -6.52 10.19 13.07
CA VAL A 143 -7.50 10.21 14.16
C VAL A 143 -7.33 11.53 14.90
N ASP A 144 -8.40 12.32 14.96
CA ASP A 144 -8.31 13.74 15.35
C ASP A 144 -7.29 14.47 14.45
N ASN A 145 -6.27 15.12 15.02
CA ASN A 145 -5.20 15.79 14.27
C ASN A 145 -3.89 14.97 14.23
N HIS A 146 -3.95 13.66 14.51
CA HIS A 146 -2.78 12.79 14.58
C HIS A 146 -2.70 11.84 13.39
N THR A 147 -1.68 12.00 12.56
CA THR A 147 -1.32 11.04 11.51
C THR A 147 -0.40 9.95 12.09
N LEU A 148 -0.67 8.68 11.77
CA LEU A 148 0.07 7.53 12.33
C LEU A 148 1.31 7.11 11.53
N CYS A 149 1.44 7.61 10.30
CA CYS A 149 2.53 7.26 9.40
C CYS A 149 3.87 7.90 9.81
N THR A 150 4.93 7.09 9.80
CA THR A 150 6.31 7.60 9.87
C THR A 150 6.64 8.28 8.54
N TYR A 151 6.70 9.60 8.56
CA TYR A 151 6.89 10.38 7.34
C TYR A 151 8.29 10.17 6.75
N THR A 152 8.34 9.65 5.53
CA THR A 152 9.57 9.55 4.74
C THR A 152 9.42 10.39 3.47
N LYS A 153 10.47 11.15 3.11
CA LYS A 153 10.51 11.89 1.84
C LYS A 153 11.28 11.08 0.82
N TYR A 154 10.62 10.72 -0.26
CA TYR A 154 11.31 10.23 -1.45
C TYR A 154 11.99 11.40 -2.16
N PHE A 155 13.31 11.34 -2.30
CA PHE A 155 14.08 12.25 -3.14
C PHE A 155 14.63 11.48 -4.33
N SER A 156 14.29 11.91 -5.54
CA SER A 156 14.97 11.47 -6.76
C SER A 156 15.65 12.64 -7.44
N THR A 157 16.74 12.34 -8.15
CA THR A 157 17.44 13.31 -8.98
C THR A 157 17.62 12.73 -10.37
N ASN A 158 17.27 13.50 -11.39
CA ASN A 158 17.50 13.14 -12.78
C ASN A 158 18.94 13.41 -13.22
N LYS A 159 19.85 13.83 -12.31
CA LYS A 159 21.25 14.06 -12.64
C LYS A 159 21.91 12.82 -13.24
N ILE A 160 21.54 11.63 -12.75
CA ILE A 160 22.03 10.35 -13.27
C ILE A 160 20.85 9.38 -13.27
N SER A 161 20.38 8.98 -14.45
CA SER A 161 19.42 7.90 -14.63
C SER A 161 20.11 6.64 -15.14
N PHE A 162 19.66 5.48 -14.68
CA PHE A 162 20.16 4.19 -15.16
C PHE A 162 19.09 3.49 -16.00
N LEU A 163 19.50 2.96 -17.14
CA LEU A 163 18.74 2.06 -18.00
C LEU A 163 19.36 0.65 -17.89
N ARG A 164 18.62 -0.39 -18.28
CA ARG A 164 19.13 -1.77 -18.28
C ARG A 164 19.30 -2.28 -19.71
N ASP A 165 20.43 -2.92 -19.99
CA ASP A 165 20.64 -3.74 -21.19
C ASP A 165 21.14 -5.15 -20.82
N ASN A 166 21.57 -5.93 -21.81
CA ASN A 166 22.09 -7.29 -21.62
C ASN A 166 23.40 -7.39 -20.83
N LYS A 167 24.13 -6.28 -20.62
CA LYS A 167 25.37 -6.23 -19.82
C LYS A 167 25.14 -5.69 -18.41
N GLY A 168 24.03 -5.00 -18.15
CA GLY A 168 23.65 -4.55 -16.82
C GLY A 168 22.99 -3.17 -16.81
N LEU A 169 22.98 -2.54 -15.63
CA LEU A 169 22.53 -1.16 -15.45
C LEU A 169 23.59 -0.19 -16.00
N TYR A 170 23.18 0.77 -16.82
CA TYR A 170 24.07 1.76 -17.43
C TYR A 170 23.48 3.16 -17.44
N THR A 171 24.34 4.17 -17.49
CA THR A 171 23.99 5.58 -17.71
C THR A 171 24.82 6.16 -18.86
N SER A 172 24.37 7.28 -19.42
CA SER A 172 25.10 8.01 -20.47
C SER A 172 25.46 9.39 -19.95
N ILE A 173 26.76 9.68 -19.86
CA ILE A 173 27.30 11.00 -19.47
C ILE A 173 28.19 11.46 -20.62
N ASP A 174 27.94 12.65 -21.15
CA ASP A 174 28.66 13.23 -22.31
C ASP A 174 28.76 12.26 -23.50
N ASN A 175 27.63 11.64 -23.86
CA ASN A 175 27.50 10.62 -24.91
C ASN A 175 28.36 9.36 -24.72
N LYS A 176 28.93 9.15 -23.53
CA LYS A 176 29.68 7.93 -23.20
C LYS A 176 28.90 7.06 -22.22
N ARG A 177 28.86 5.76 -22.50
CA ARG A 177 28.14 4.77 -21.70
C ARG A 177 29.01 4.29 -20.53
N TYR A 178 28.42 4.30 -19.34
CA TYR A 178 29.03 3.80 -18.11
C TYR A 178 28.13 2.75 -17.48
N TYR A 179 28.69 1.61 -17.10
CA TYR A 179 27.95 0.55 -16.41
C TYR A 179 28.12 0.67 -14.90
N LEU A 180 27.01 0.55 -14.17
CA LEU A 180 27.01 0.54 -12.72
C LEU A 180 27.68 -0.74 -12.22
N LYS A 181 28.76 -0.59 -11.43
CA LYS A 181 29.49 -1.74 -10.88
C LYS A 181 28.96 -2.19 -9.53
N ARG A 182 28.67 -1.26 -8.61
CA ARG A 182 28.28 -1.53 -7.23
C ARG A 182 27.43 -0.40 -6.66
N ILE A 183 26.56 -0.72 -5.70
CA ILE A 183 25.86 0.23 -4.84
C ILE A 183 26.24 -0.13 -3.40
N ASN A 184 26.81 0.79 -2.62
CA ASN A 184 27.21 0.53 -1.22
C ASN A 184 28.03 -0.75 -1.01
N ASN A 185 28.98 -1.01 -1.91
CA ASN A 185 29.80 -2.23 -1.98
C ASN A 185 29.07 -3.54 -2.33
N GLU A 186 27.78 -3.49 -2.61
CA GLU A 186 26.96 -4.62 -3.05
C GLU A 186 26.74 -4.60 -4.56
N THR A 187 26.38 -5.76 -5.11
CA THR A 187 26.00 -5.87 -6.53
C THR A 187 24.70 -5.13 -6.79
N PRO A 188 24.61 -4.31 -7.86
CA PRO A 188 23.42 -3.51 -8.18
C PRO A 188 22.19 -4.33 -8.61
#